data_AF-A0A5M6CDZ1-F1
#
_entry.id   AF-A0A5M6CDZ1-F1
#
_cell.length_a   1.000
_cell.length_b   1.000
_cell.length_c   1.000
_cell.angle_alpha   90.00
_cell.angle_beta   90.00
_cell.angle_gamma   90.00
#
_symmetry.space_group_name_H-M   'P 1'
#
loop_
_entity.id
_entity.type
_entity.pdbx_description
1 polymer ?
#
loop_
_entity_poly.entity_id
_entity_poly.type
_entity_poly.pdbx_seq_one_letter_code
_entity_poly.pdbx_strand_id
1 'polypeptide(L)'
;MLEEEMETKKEIQKGLNDRFVEEVTHQVQKITENPFQYSRKINECRGASLKVFPFLIVYRMNSQKNTARIISVFHTSRNPYKKFKPE
;
A
#
# COMPACT_ATOMS: atom_id res chain seq x y z
N MET A 1 16.28 13.19 -35.20
CA MET A 1 16.01 14.13 -34.09
C MET A 1 14.67 13.78 -33.43
N LEU A 2 14.48 12.54 -32.94
CA LEU A 2 13.31 12.14 -32.12
C LEU A 2 13.63 10.86 -31.28
N GLU A 3 14.90 10.65 -30.91
CA GLU A 3 15.30 9.47 -30.12
C GLU A 3 15.84 9.80 -28.71
N GLU A 4 15.84 11.08 -28.31
CA GLU A 4 16.42 11.51 -27.02
C GLU A 4 15.41 11.73 -25.89
N GLU A 5 14.09 11.62 -26.13
CA GLU A 5 13.09 11.91 -25.10
C GLU A 5 12.71 10.70 -24.21
N MET A 6 13.22 9.49 -24.48
CA MET A 6 12.81 8.27 -23.77
C MET A 6 13.69 7.89 -22.56
N GLU A 7 14.93 8.37 -22.49
CA GLU A 7 15.88 7.92 -21.44
C GLU A 7 15.62 8.62 -20.08
N THR A 8 15.18 9.88 -20.09
CA THR A 8 15.03 10.71 -18.87
C THR A 8 13.85 10.33 -17.96
N LYS A 9 12.92 9.48 -18.40
CA LYS A 9 11.79 9.01 -17.57
C LYS A 9 12.11 7.76 -16.73
N LYS A 10 13.04 6.91 -17.16
CA LYS A 10 13.30 5.61 -16.51
C LYS A 10 14.14 5.72 -15.24
N GLU A 11 15.14 6.59 -15.22
CA GLU A 11 16.03 6.71 -14.05
C GLU A 11 15.36 7.33 -12.84
N ILE A 12 14.50 8.34 -13.03
CA ILE A 12 13.70 8.94 -11.95
C ILE A 12 12.76 7.88 -11.35
N GLN A 13 12.24 6.97 -12.17
CA GLN A 13 11.35 5.89 -11.75
C GLN A 13 12.04 4.76 -10.99
N LYS A 14 13.33 4.47 -11.24
CA LYS A 14 14.04 3.38 -10.57
C LYS A 14 14.15 3.63 -9.06
N GLY A 15 14.70 4.78 -8.65
CA GLY A 15 14.87 5.10 -7.23
C GLY A 15 13.55 5.32 -6.49
N LEU A 16 12.50 5.80 -7.17
CA LEU A 16 11.15 5.90 -6.61
C LEU A 16 10.48 4.53 -6.44
N ASN A 17 10.71 3.61 -7.38
CA ASN A 17 10.19 2.25 -7.30
C ASN A 17 10.89 1.47 -6.18
N ASP A 18 12.21 1.59 -6.07
CA ASP A 18 12.99 0.91 -5.02
C ASP A 18 12.56 1.38 -3.62
N ARG A 19 12.42 2.69 -3.40
CA ARG A 19 11.93 3.25 -2.14
C ARG A 19 10.50 2.81 -1.81
N PHE A 20 9.64 2.70 -2.83
CA PHE A 20 8.28 2.21 -2.65
C PHE A 20 8.28 0.74 -2.23
N VAL A 21 9.09 -0.09 -2.89
CA VAL A 21 9.23 -1.51 -2.56
C VAL A 21 9.81 -1.69 -1.15
N GLU A 22 10.81 -0.91 -0.77
CA GLU A 22 11.39 -0.93 0.58
C GLU A 22 10.34 -0.56 1.64
N GLU A 23 9.60 0.53 1.45
CA GLU A 23 8.59 0.99 2.40
C GLU A 23 7.42 -0.02 2.50
N VAL A 24 6.99 -0.60 1.38
CA VAL A 24 6.00 -1.70 1.37
C VAL A 24 6.53 -2.92 2.12
N THR A 25 7.78 -3.32 1.86
CA THR A 25 8.41 -4.47 2.51
C THR A 25 8.51 -4.28 4.02
N HIS A 26 9.00 -3.12 4.45
CA HIS A 26 9.09 -2.74 5.86
C HIS A 26 7.70 -2.70 6.52
N GLN A 27 6.69 -2.21 5.81
CA GLN A 27 5.33 -2.20 6.32
C GLN A 27 4.73 -3.61 6.43
N VAL A 28 5.03 -4.50 5.48
CA VAL A 28 4.63 -5.91 5.55
C VAL A 28 5.35 -6.63 6.69
N GLN A 29 6.65 -6.38 6.91
CA GLN A 29 7.40 -6.93 8.03
C GLN A 29 6.76 -6.55 9.37
N LYS A 30 6.38 -5.29 9.56
CA LYS A 30 5.64 -4.85 10.75
C LYS A 30 4.32 -5.58 10.94
N ILE A 31 3.58 -5.80 9.85
CA ILE A 31 2.33 -6.58 9.89
C ILE A 31 2.62 -8.02 10.30
N THR A 32 3.72 -8.62 9.84
CA THR A 32 4.13 -9.98 10.23
C THR A 32 4.56 -10.04 11.70
N GLU A 33 5.33 -9.06 12.18
CA GLU A 33 5.81 -9.00 13.58
C GLU A 33 4.66 -8.77 14.57
N ASN A 34 3.76 -7.83 14.26
CA ASN A 34 2.59 -7.56 15.07
C ASN A 34 1.38 -7.22 14.19
N PRO A 35 0.65 -8.24 13.73
CA PRO A 35 -0.53 -8.03 12.89
C PRO A 35 -1.71 -7.39 13.63
N PHE A 36 -1.68 -7.36 14.95
CA PHE A 36 -2.75 -6.82 15.78
C PHE A 36 -2.56 -5.33 16.11
N GLN A 37 -1.40 -4.74 15.77
CA GLN A 37 -1.09 -3.32 16.03
C GLN A 37 -2.04 -2.35 15.30
N TYR A 38 -2.57 -2.75 14.14
CA TYR A 38 -3.48 -1.92 13.34
C TYR A 38 -4.93 -2.20 13.74
N SER A 39 -5.70 -1.17 14.04
CA SER A 39 -7.08 -1.33 14.50
C SER A 39 -7.94 -2.10 13.49
N ARG A 40 -8.76 -3.01 13.99
CA ARG A 40 -9.77 -3.72 13.20
C ARG A 40 -10.78 -2.71 12.67
N LYS A 41 -11.02 -2.73 11.36
CA LYS A 41 -12.06 -1.97 10.66
C LYS A 41 -13.21 -2.91 10.29
N ILE A 42 -13.99 -2.55 9.28
CA ILE A 42 -15.13 -3.32 8.76
C ILE A 42 -14.68 -4.72 8.32
N ASN A 43 -15.54 -5.72 8.55
CA ASN A 43 -15.36 -7.11 8.10
C ASN A 43 -14.05 -7.78 8.53
N GLU A 44 -13.55 -7.44 9.72
CA GLU A 44 -12.27 -7.95 10.26
C GLU A 44 -11.02 -7.57 9.45
N CYS A 45 -11.17 -6.64 8.50
CA CYS A 45 -10.05 -6.08 7.76
C CYS A 45 -9.29 -5.10 8.65
N ARG A 46 -7.98 -5.06 8.48
CA ARG A 46 -7.05 -4.12 9.10
C ARG A 46 -6.38 -3.31 8.02
N GLY A 47 -6.10 -2.05 8.30
CA GLY A 47 -5.45 -1.13 7.36
C GLY A 47 -4.13 -0.65 7.94
N ALA A 48 -3.04 -0.87 7.20
CA ALA A 48 -1.72 -0.34 7.51
C ALA A 48 -1.35 0.71 6.47
N SER A 49 -1.25 1.97 6.90
CA SER A 49 -0.86 3.07 6.02
C SER A 49 0.65 3.16 5.92
N LEU A 50 1.15 3.29 4.70
CA LEU A 50 2.53 3.60 4.42
C LEU A 50 2.78 5.06 4.84
N LYS A 51 3.90 5.34 5.52
CA LYS A 51 4.17 6.68 6.06
C LYS A 51 4.72 7.61 4.97
N VAL A 52 5.62 7.08 4.14
CA VAL A 52 6.27 7.84 3.08
C VAL A 52 5.36 8.01 1.86
N PHE A 53 4.52 7.02 1.58
CA PHE A 53 3.62 7.03 0.42
C PHE A 53 2.16 6.99 0.85
N PRO A 54 1.26 7.72 0.18
CA PRO A 54 -0.15 7.72 0.51
C PRO A 54 -0.82 6.45 -0.02
N PHE A 55 -0.46 5.30 0.54
CA PHE A 55 -1.00 3.99 0.23
C PHE A 55 -1.42 3.29 1.52
N LEU A 56 -2.48 2.47 1.44
CA LEU A 56 -2.98 1.64 2.51
C LEU A 56 -2.92 0.17 2.09
N ILE A 57 -2.26 -0.64 2.90
CA ILE A 57 -2.29 -2.10 2.80
C ILE A 57 -3.46 -2.59 3.65
N VAL A 58 -4.46 -3.18 3.00
CA VAL A 58 -5.58 -3.82 3.67
C VAL A 58 -5.33 -5.31 3.72
N TYR A 59 -5.37 -5.86 4.93
CA TYR A 59 -5.15 -7.27 5.18
C TYR A 59 -6.14 -7.79 6.22
N ARG A 60 -6.32 -9.11 6.26
CA ARG A 60 -7.12 -9.79 7.29
C ARG A 60 -6.29 -10.87 7.94
N MET A 61 -6.44 -10.97 9.26
CA MET A 61 -5.82 -12.04 10.02
C MET A 61 -6.72 -13.25 10.05
N ASN A 62 -6.15 -14.41 9.74
CA ASN A 62 -6.77 -15.70 10.00
C ASN A 62 -6.22 -16.22 11.33
N SER A 63 -7.03 -16.19 12.39
CA SER A 63 -6.66 -16.66 13.72
C SER A 63 -6.43 -18.18 13.77
N GLN A 64 -7.14 -18.96 12.96
CA GLN A 64 -6.99 -20.42 12.92
C GLN A 64 -5.67 -20.86 12.28
N LYS A 65 -5.23 -20.11 11.26
CA LYS A 65 -4.01 -20.42 10.49
C LYS A 65 -2.82 -19.53 10.89
N ASN A 66 -2.99 -18.63 11.85
CA ASN A 66 -2.04 -17.60 12.23
C ASN A 66 -1.37 -16.89 11.04
N THR A 67 -2.17 -16.54 10.02
CA THR A 67 -1.67 -15.98 8.75
C THR A 67 -2.32 -14.64 8.45
N ALA A 68 -1.52 -13.69 7.97
CA ALA A 68 -1.98 -12.41 7.45
C ALA A 68 -2.23 -12.53 5.93
N ARG A 69 -3.47 -12.37 5.49
CA ARG A 69 -3.81 -12.32 4.06
C ARG A 69 -3.97 -10.87 3.63
N ILE A 70 -3.10 -10.40 2.76
CA ILE A 70 -3.24 -9.09 2.11
C ILE A 70 -4.39 -9.20 1.10
N ILE A 71 -5.38 -8.33 1.25
CA ILE A 71 -6.59 -8.27 0.42
C ILE A 71 -6.37 -7.30 -0.72
N SER A 72 -5.85 -6.10 -0.42
CA SER A 72 -5.61 -5.06 -1.41
C SER A 72 -4.61 -4.02 -0.91
N VAL A 73 -3.98 -3.30 -1.85
CA VAL A 73 -3.13 -2.14 -1.57
C VAL A 73 -3.64 -0.98 -2.44
N PHE A 74 -4.02 0.15 -1.85
CA PHE A 74 -4.60 1.28 -2.61
C PHE A 74 -4.07 2.64 -2.19
N HIS A 75 -4.02 3.58 -3.14
CA HIS A 75 -3.55 4.95 -2.93
C HIS A 75 -4.58 5.79 -2.17
N THR A 76 -4.28 6.16 -0.92
CA THR A 76 -5.16 6.92 -0.02
C THR A 76 -5.33 8.39 -0.41
N SER A 77 -4.32 9.00 -1.06
CA SER A 77 -4.38 10.41 -1.48
C SER A 77 -5.14 10.62 -2.79
N ARG A 78 -5.40 9.57 -3.58
CA ARG A 78 -5.98 9.70 -4.93
C ARG A 78 -7.50 9.69 -4.94
N ASN A 79 -8.18 9.78 -3.80
CA ASN A 79 -9.63 9.89 -3.82
C ASN A 79 -10.31 10.46 -2.55
N PRO A 80 -10.38 11.79 -2.42
CA PRO A 80 -11.42 12.41 -1.59
C PRO A 80 -12.79 12.45 -2.28
N TYR A 81 -12.88 12.39 -3.62
CA TYR A 81 -14.09 12.79 -4.39
C TYR A 81 -14.95 11.65 -5.00
N LYS A 82 -14.60 10.36 -4.87
CA LYS A 82 -15.56 9.25 -5.13
C LYS A 82 -16.19 8.67 -3.86
N LYS A 83 -16.31 9.47 -2.79
CA LYS A 83 -16.95 9.03 -1.54
C LYS A 83 -18.48 9.24 -1.51
N PHE A 84 -19.03 10.12 -2.35
CA PHE A 84 -20.48 10.33 -2.47
C PHE A 84 -20.82 10.73 -3.92
N LYS A 85 -21.34 9.79 -4.71
CA LYS A 85 -22.27 10.12 -5.78
C LYS A 85 -23.60 9.46 -5.41
N PRO A 86 -24.66 10.22 -5.10
CA PRO A 86 -26.01 9.69 -5.27
C PRO A 86 -26.23 9.49 -6.77
N GLU A 87 -26.62 8.28 -7.15
CA GLU A 87 -27.33 8.08 -8.41
C GLU A 87 -28.77 8.59 -8.27
#